data_AF-A0A6J4QCN0-F1
#
_entry.id   AF-A0A6J4QCN0-F1
#
_cell.length_a   1.000
_cell.length_b   1.000
_cell.length_c   1.000
_cell.angle_alpha   90.00
_cell.angle_beta   90.00
_cell.angle_gamma   90.00
#
_symmetry.space_group_name_H-M   'P 1'
#
loop_
_entity.id
_entity.type
_entity.pdbx_description
1 polymer ?
#
loop_
_entity_poly.entity_id
_entity_poly.type
_entity_poly.pdbx_seq_one_letter_code
_entity_poly.pdbx_strand_id
1 'polypeptide(L)'
;MAIAPWIASRYFYDFVGKATKFLLIPLLVAYALYRLAVYFIAFRRGDWHGLFGGYQELPRFHIVFVDMSFYSLVILILFAVFFVIVRHAVRRTLRTISPTSPGPRYSPAETSVNKVREILTGAQRPPMNPSLDPTTVDVFVSGHTHLPSLSGLYRPDGRRCALVNSGCYLRQLQPVTPHLKGPLVFVSRFVLTHVRVFVRDGDLRVELWEQPKPARQSLTRIERLLSSGRRPSQPPSDSKPRLVASTTL
;
A
#
# COMPACT_ATOMS: atom_id res chain seq x y z
N MET A 1 -5.12 7.91 -9.88
CA MET A 1 -5.84 6.61 -9.99
C MET A 1 -4.85 5.49 -9.66
N ALA A 2 -5.09 4.70 -8.61
CA ALA A 2 -4.08 3.80 -8.02
C ALA A 2 -4.11 2.35 -8.56
N ILE A 3 -4.97 2.04 -9.53
CA ILE A 3 -5.25 0.66 -9.98
C ILE A 3 -4.05 0.04 -10.71
N ALA A 4 -3.45 0.73 -11.69
CA ALA A 4 -2.28 0.20 -12.41
C ALA A 4 -1.07 -0.01 -11.49
N PRO A 5 -0.69 0.93 -10.59
CA PRO A 5 0.31 0.69 -9.56
C PRO A 5 0.02 -0.50 -8.66
N TRP A 6 -1.25 -0.72 -8.29
CA TRP A 6 -1.66 -1.87 -7.50
C TRP A 6 -1.45 -3.19 -8.22
N ILE A 7 -1.93 -3.30 -9.47
CA ILE A 7 -1.80 -4.52 -10.27
C ILE A 7 -0.32 -4.90 -10.43
N ALA A 8 0.53 -3.95 -10.83
CA ALA A 8 1.95 -4.20 -11.04
C ALA A 8 2.66 -4.63 -9.75
N SER A 9 2.33 -3.98 -8.63
CA SER A 9 2.87 -4.35 -7.32
C SER A 9 2.46 -5.77 -6.93
N ARG A 10 1.19 -6.12 -7.15
CA ARG A 10 0.67 -7.45 -6.84
C ARG A 10 1.38 -8.52 -7.65
N TYR A 11 1.50 -8.33 -8.97
CA TYR A 11 2.23 -9.24 -9.84
C TYR A 11 3.69 -9.39 -9.41
N PHE A 12 4.36 -8.29 -9.04
CA PHE A 12 5.73 -8.33 -8.55
C PHE A 12 5.86 -9.23 -7.31
N TYR A 13 5.03 -9.03 -6.29
CA TYR A 13 5.14 -9.82 -5.06
C TYR A 13 4.70 -11.28 -5.24
N ASP A 14 3.69 -11.55 -6.07
CA ASP A 14 3.29 -12.91 -6.42
C ASP A 14 4.40 -13.63 -7.20
N PHE A 15 5.06 -12.93 -8.12
CA PHE A 15 6.17 -13.48 -8.90
C PHE A 15 7.39 -13.79 -8.02
N VAL A 16 7.81 -12.85 -7.19
CA VAL A 16 8.91 -13.07 -6.24
C VAL A 16 8.56 -14.22 -5.29
N GLY A 17 7.33 -14.29 -4.79
CA GLY A 17 6.86 -15.39 -3.95
C GLY A 17 6.93 -16.75 -4.65
N LYS A 18 6.51 -16.82 -5.92
CA LYS A 18 6.61 -18.04 -6.74
C LYS A 18 8.06 -18.42 -7.02
N ALA A 19 8.91 -17.47 -7.40
CA ALA A 19 10.33 -17.71 -7.65
C ALA A 19 11.03 -18.23 -6.37
N THR A 20 10.75 -17.63 -5.21
CA THR A 20 11.27 -18.15 -3.94
C THR A 20 10.76 -19.57 -3.68
N LYS A 21 9.46 -19.83 -3.84
CA LYS A 21 8.86 -21.13 -3.50
C LYS A 21 9.26 -22.26 -4.44
N PHE A 22 9.32 -22.00 -5.74
CA PHE A 22 9.48 -23.04 -6.77
C PHE A 22 10.88 -23.11 -7.38
N LEU A 23 11.72 -22.09 -7.20
CA LEU A 23 13.10 -22.09 -7.68
C LEU A 23 14.10 -22.08 -6.52
N LEU A 24 14.02 -21.07 -5.65
CA LEU A 24 15.04 -20.87 -4.61
C LEU A 24 15.01 -21.97 -3.53
N ILE A 25 13.83 -22.27 -2.97
CA ILE A 25 13.70 -23.30 -1.93
C ILE A 25 14.10 -24.69 -2.44
N PRO A 26 13.58 -25.18 -3.59
CA PRO A 26 13.98 -26.48 -4.11
C PRO A 26 15.47 -26.57 -4.42
N LEU A 27 16.08 -25.51 -4.96
CA LEU A 27 17.52 -25.48 -5.23
C LEU A 27 18.33 -25.57 -3.93
N LEU A 28 17.94 -24.82 -2.90
CA LEU A 28 18.57 -24.88 -1.57
C LEU A 28 18.40 -26.26 -0.93
N VAL A 29 17.22 -26.88 -1.04
CA VAL A 29 16.96 -28.22 -0.50
C VAL A 29 17.76 -29.28 -1.25
N ALA A 30 17.74 -29.26 -2.58
CA ALA A 30 18.51 -30.21 -3.39
C ALA A 30 20.01 -30.11 -3.11
N TYR A 31 20.51 -28.89 -2.97
CA TYR A 31 21.89 -28.64 -2.58
C TYR A 31 22.21 -29.17 -1.18
N ALA A 32 21.33 -28.94 -0.19
CA ALA A 32 21.50 -29.48 1.15
C ALA A 32 21.50 -31.02 1.17
N LEU A 33 20.60 -31.66 0.41
CA LEU A 33 20.53 -33.12 0.29
C LEU A 33 21.78 -33.70 -0.39
N TYR A 34 22.25 -33.08 -1.47
CA TYR A 34 23.49 -33.48 -2.14
C TYR A 34 24.66 -33.48 -1.16
N ARG A 35 24.81 -32.44 -0.33
CA ARG A 35 25.88 -32.35 0.67
C ARG A 35 25.73 -33.37 1.79
N LEU A 36 24.51 -33.62 2.25
CA LEU A 36 24.24 -34.68 3.23
C LEU A 36 24.67 -36.06 2.70
N ALA A 37 24.39 -36.35 1.43
CA ALA A 37 24.78 -37.61 0.79
C ALA A 37 26.31 -37.75 0.68
N VAL A 38 27.00 -36.69 0.23
CA VAL A 38 28.48 -36.66 0.19
C VAL A 38 29.07 -36.89 1.58
N TYR A 39 28.51 -36.24 2.61
CA TYR A 39 28.93 -36.42 3.99
C TYR A 39 28.76 -37.87 4.47
N PHE A 40 27.62 -38.48 4.18
CA PHE A 40 27.35 -39.86 4.59
C PHE A 40 28.27 -40.88 3.90
N ILE A 41 28.62 -40.65 2.63
CA ILE A 41 29.57 -41.49 1.89
C ILE A 41 30.97 -41.38 2.49
N ALA A 42 31.40 -40.16 2.83
CA ALA A 42 32.69 -39.93 3.50
C ALA A 42 32.73 -40.61 4.89
N PHE A 43 31.64 -40.51 5.66
CA PHE A 43 31.50 -41.16 6.97
C PHE A 43 31.64 -42.69 6.87
N ARG A 44 30.99 -43.33 5.88
CA ARG A 44 31.06 -44.78 5.69
C ARG A 44 32.42 -45.31 5.25
N ARG A 45 33.29 -44.48 4.67
CA ARG A 45 34.65 -44.90 4.23
C ARG A 45 35.65 -45.05 5.38
N GLY A 46 35.25 -44.77 6.62
CA GLY A 46 36.08 -45.07 7.79
C GLY A 46 37.19 -44.06 8.07
N ASP A 47 37.10 -42.84 7.53
CA ASP A 47 37.97 -41.69 7.86
C ASP A 47 37.67 -41.15 9.30
N TRP A 48 37.77 -42.02 10.32
CA TRP A 48 37.44 -41.72 11.72
C TRP A 48 38.43 -40.76 12.40
N HIS A 49 39.68 -40.69 11.92
CA HIS A 49 40.70 -39.79 12.50
C HIS A 49 40.39 -38.29 12.29
N GLY A 50 39.45 -37.94 11.40
CA GLY A 50 39.02 -36.55 11.17
C GLY A 50 37.83 -36.07 12.02
N LEU A 51 37.23 -36.91 12.87
CA LEU A 51 36.02 -36.54 13.65
C LEU A 51 36.31 -36.07 15.08
N PHE A 52 37.44 -36.47 15.69
CA PHE A 52 37.82 -36.07 17.06
C PHE A 52 39.31 -35.69 17.21
N GLY A 53 40.05 -35.54 16.11
CA GLY A 53 41.40 -35.00 16.10
C GLY A 53 41.40 -33.48 16.38
N GLY A 54 42.40 -33.00 17.13
CA GLY A 54 42.46 -31.64 17.67
C GLY A 54 42.23 -30.52 16.63
N TYR A 55 41.92 -29.32 17.14
CA TYR A 55 41.49 -28.11 16.41
C TYR A 55 42.30 -27.69 15.16
N GLN A 56 43.43 -28.33 14.86
CA GLN A 56 44.25 -28.15 13.66
C GLN A 56 43.86 -29.06 12.47
N GLU A 57 43.10 -30.14 12.69
CA GLU A 57 42.65 -31.13 11.68
C GLU A 57 41.19 -30.90 11.20
N LEU A 58 40.60 -29.75 11.57
CA LEU A 58 39.29 -29.27 11.13
C LEU A 58 39.19 -28.65 9.69
N PRO A 59 40.15 -28.73 8.73
CA PRO A 59 39.97 -28.12 7.42
C PRO A 59 38.71 -28.61 6.70
N ARG A 60 38.39 -29.91 6.74
CA ARG A 60 37.31 -30.47 5.90
C ARG A 60 35.91 -30.09 6.36
N PHE A 61 35.65 -29.98 7.67
CA PHE A 61 34.32 -29.56 8.17
C PHE A 61 34.08 -28.08 7.86
N HIS A 62 35.08 -27.22 8.08
CA HIS A 62 35.02 -25.82 7.68
C HIS A 62 34.87 -25.66 6.17
N ILE A 63 35.60 -26.42 5.35
CA ILE A 63 35.43 -26.41 3.88
C ILE A 63 33.99 -26.75 3.50
N VAL A 64 33.34 -27.70 4.20
CA VAL A 64 31.96 -28.06 3.88
C VAL A 64 30.99 -26.93 4.15
N PHE A 65 31.10 -26.29 5.31
CA PHE A 65 30.29 -25.13 5.69
C PHE A 65 30.61 -23.90 4.86
N VAL A 66 31.88 -23.70 4.49
CA VAL A 66 32.34 -22.60 3.64
C VAL A 66 31.79 -22.77 2.23
N ASP A 67 31.87 -23.95 1.62
CA ASP A 67 31.23 -24.24 0.33
C ASP A 67 29.71 -24.07 0.43
N MET A 68 29.09 -24.57 1.50
CA MET A 68 27.64 -24.46 1.69
C MET A 68 27.20 -23.00 1.75
N SER A 69 27.96 -22.20 2.50
CA SER A 69 27.75 -20.76 2.62
C SER A 69 28.04 -20.05 1.29
N PHE A 70 29.10 -20.43 0.58
CA PHE A 70 29.52 -19.84 -0.68
C PHE A 70 28.49 -20.07 -1.79
N TYR A 71 28.07 -21.31 -2.03
CA TYR A 71 27.06 -21.59 -3.07
C TYR A 71 25.69 -21.03 -2.71
N SER A 72 25.29 -21.07 -1.43
CA SER A 72 24.07 -20.40 -0.97
C SER A 72 24.14 -18.90 -1.20
N LEU A 73 25.30 -18.28 -0.94
CA LEU A 73 25.56 -16.88 -1.20
C LEU A 73 25.51 -16.56 -2.70
N VAL A 74 26.11 -17.38 -3.56
CA VAL A 74 26.05 -17.22 -5.03
C VAL A 74 24.61 -17.28 -5.51
N ILE A 75 23.83 -18.28 -5.07
CA ILE A 75 22.41 -18.41 -5.42
C ILE A 75 21.63 -17.17 -4.94
N LEU A 76 21.90 -16.70 -3.72
CA LEU A 76 21.25 -15.52 -3.16
C LEU A 76 21.64 -14.25 -3.91
N ILE A 77 22.90 -14.11 -4.34
CA ILE A 77 23.38 -13.02 -5.18
C ILE A 77 22.69 -13.05 -6.54
N LEU A 78 22.63 -14.20 -7.22
CA LEU A 78 21.94 -14.34 -8.51
C LEU A 78 20.47 -13.96 -8.37
N PHE A 79 19.81 -14.43 -7.31
CA PHE A 79 18.43 -14.05 -7.01
C PHE A 79 18.28 -12.56 -6.71
N ALA A 80 19.23 -11.96 -5.99
CA ALA A 80 19.24 -10.52 -5.71
C ALA A 80 19.43 -9.68 -6.98
N VAL A 81 20.34 -10.06 -7.87
CA VAL A 81 20.56 -9.42 -9.17
C VAL A 81 19.28 -9.52 -10.01
N PHE A 82 18.72 -10.72 -10.12
CA PHE A 82 17.45 -10.95 -10.80
C PHE A 82 16.32 -10.07 -10.22
N PHE A 83 16.21 -10.03 -8.89
CA PHE A 83 15.23 -9.19 -8.19
C PHE A 83 15.42 -7.70 -8.50
N VAL A 84 16.66 -7.21 -8.53
CA VAL A 84 16.98 -5.82 -8.86
C VAL A 84 16.57 -5.50 -10.30
N ILE A 85 16.83 -6.39 -11.25
CA ILE A 85 16.46 -6.22 -12.67
C ILE A 85 14.94 -6.14 -12.81
N VAL A 86 14.21 -7.13 -12.28
CA VAL A 86 12.73 -7.18 -12.34
C VAL A 86 12.14 -5.94 -11.66
N ARG A 87 12.68 -5.55 -10.51
CA ARG A 87 12.27 -4.34 -9.82
C ARG A 87 12.51 -3.08 -10.65
N HIS A 88 13.66 -2.96 -11.29
CA HIS A 88 13.99 -1.80 -12.11
C HIS A 88 13.03 -1.70 -13.29
N ALA A 89 12.76 -2.83 -13.96
CA ALA A 89 11.78 -2.91 -15.04
C ALA A 89 10.38 -2.47 -14.58
N VAL A 90 9.86 -3.04 -13.49
CA VAL A 90 8.55 -2.67 -12.94
C VAL A 90 8.49 -1.19 -12.57
N ARG A 91 9.53 -0.64 -11.92
CA ARG A 91 9.59 0.78 -11.57
C ARG A 91 9.59 1.67 -12.82
N ARG A 92 10.31 1.27 -13.86
CA ARG A 92 10.37 2.00 -15.14
C ARG A 92 8.99 2.02 -15.81
N THR A 93 8.33 0.86 -15.90
CA THR A 93 6.96 0.74 -16.44
C THR A 93 5.93 1.51 -15.61
N LEU A 94 6.07 1.52 -14.29
CA LEU A 94 5.19 2.30 -13.43
C LEU A 94 5.36 3.81 -13.61
N ARG A 95 6.58 4.28 -13.83
CA ARG A 95 6.84 5.70 -14.12
C ARG A 95 6.25 6.14 -15.47
N THR A 96 6.21 5.24 -16.46
CA THR A 96 5.65 5.55 -17.78
C THR A 96 4.11 5.51 -17.78
N ILE A 97 3.50 4.57 -17.05
CA ILE A 97 2.03 4.40 -17.01
C ILE A 97 1.37 5.34 -15.99
N SER A 98 2.10 5.69 -14.93
CA SER A 98 1.66 6.65 -13.93
C SER A 98 2.75 7.70 -13.81
N PRO A 99 2.70 8.79 -14.59
CA PRO A 99 3.51 9.98 -14.36
C PRO A 99 3.05 10.59 -13.03
N THR A 100 3.43 9.95 -11.93
CA THR A 100 3.35 10.53 -10.60
C THR A 100 4.54 11.48 -10.59
N SER A 101 4.32 12.70 -11.08
CA SER A 101 5.33 13.74 -11.10
C SER A 101 5.96 13.86 -9.71
N PRO A 102 7.29 14.00 -9.61
CA PRO A 102 7.98 14.30 -8.35
C PRO A 102 7.78 15.78 -7.98
N GLY A 103 6.52 16.25 -8.02
CA GLY A 103 6.09 17.58 -7.60
C GLY A 103 5.28 17.52 -6.30
N PRO A 104 4.85 18.66 -5.74
CA PRO A 104 4.06 18.71 -4.51
C PRO A 104 2.84 17.79 -4.61
N ARG A 105 2.53 17.07 -3.52
CA ARG A 105 1.51 15.99 -3.44
C ARG A 105 0.27 16.30 -4.28
N TYR A 106 0.18 15.76 -5.50
CA TYR A 106 -1.05 15.83 -6.28
C TYR A 106 -2.12 15.01 -5.57
N SER A 107 -3.01 15.69 -4.84
CA SER A 107 -4.17 15.10 -4.19
C SER A 107 -5.41 15.41 -5.03
N PRO A 108 -6.05 14.40 -5.66
CA PRO A 108 -7.30 14.60 -6.38
C PRO A 108 -8.40 15.25 -5.52
N ALA A 109 -8.37 15.02 -4.20
CA ALA A 109 -9.27 15.69 -3.26
C ALA A 109 -9.03 17.19 -3.21
N GLU A 110 -7.77 17.64 -3.11
CA GLU A 110 -7.44 19.08 -3.05
C GLU A 110 -7.79 19.79 -4.36
N THR A 111 -7.51 19.17 -5.51
CA THR A 111 -7.88 19.73 -6.81
C THR A 111 -9.40 19.84 -6.95
N SER A 112 -10.15 18.82 -6.52
CA SER A 112 -11.62 18.87 -6.51
C SER A 112 -12.13 19.95 -5.57
N VAL A 113 -11.54 20.10 -4.39
CA VAL A 113 -11.92 21.11 -3.40
C VAL A 113 -11.69 22.52 -3.95
N ASN A 114 -10.54 22.77 -4.58
CA ASN A 114 -10.23 24.08 -5.16
C ASN A 114 -11.19 24.43 -6.29
N LYS A 115 -11.47 23.48 -7.19
CA LYS A 115 -12.42 23.69 -8.30
C LYS A 115 -13.84 24.00 -7.80
N VAL A 116 -14.29 23.30 -6.77
CA VAL A 116 -15.60 23.59 -6.17
C VAL A 116 -15.59 24.91 -5.42
N ARG A 117 -14.48 25.27 -4.76
CA ARG A 117 -14.32 26.58 -4.13
C ARG A 117 -14.48 27.69 -5.16
N GLU A 118 -13.83 27.60 -6.32
CA GLU A 118 -13.96 28.55 -7.42
C GLU A 118 -15.41 28.71 -7.89
N ILE A 119 -16.18 27.62 -7.94
CA ILE A 119 -17.61 27.67 -8.25
C ILE A 119 -18.37 28.42 -7.15
N LEU A 120 -18.21 28.03 -5.88
CA LEU A 120 -18.95 28.61 -4.76
C LEU A 120 -18.61 30.08 -4.49
N THR A 121 -17.40 30.54 -4.85
CA THR A 121 -17.00 31.94 -4.78
C THR A 121 -17.39 32.74 -6.03
N GLY A 122 -18.06 32.12 -7.01
CA GLY A 122 -18.52 32.77 -8.24
C GLY A 122 -17.43 33.00 -9.30
N ALA A 123 -16.22 32.49 -9.10
CA ALA A 123 -15.12 32.60 -10.07
C ALA A 123 -15.32 31.68 -11.28
N GLN A 124 -16.09 30.60 -11.14
CA GLN A 124 -16.43 29.68 -12.21
C GLN A 124 -17.92 29.32 -12.17
N ARG A 125 -18.52 29.08 -13.34
CA ARG A 125 -19.89 28.55 -13.43
C ARG A 125 -19.90 27.01 -13.29
N PRO A 126 -20.92 26.41 -12.66
CA PRO A 126 -20.99 24.97 -12.54
C PRO A 126 -21.26 24.34 -13.93
N PRO A 127 -20.51 23.29 -14.31
CA PRO A 127 -20.54 22.76 -15.67
C PRO A 127 -21.89 22.09 -16.04
N MET A 128 -22.59 21.54 -15.06
CA MET A 128 -23.89 20.87 -15.29
C MET A 128 -25.08 21.85 -15.34
N ASN A 129 -24.93 23.05 -14.78
CA ASN A 129 -25.97 24.07 -14.82
C ASN A 129 -25.33 25.47 -14.84
N PRO A 130 -24.86 25.95 -16.00
CA PRO A 130 -24.14 27.22 -16.09
C PRO A 130 -24.95 28.45 -15.68
N SER A 131 -26.29 28.37 -15.72
CA SER A 131 -27.19 29.46 -15.31
C SER A 131 -27.45 29.48 -13.80
N LEU A 132 -27.05 28.44 -13.05
CA LEU A 132 -27.14 28.44 -11.59
C LEU A 132 -26.32 29.60 -11.03
N ASP A 133 -26.93 30.37 -10.14
CA ASP A 133 -26.22 31.33 -9.29
C ASP A 133 -25.56 30.57 -8.12
N PRO A 134 -24.22 30.48 -8.07
CA PRO A 134 -23.54 29.77 -7.00
C PRO A 134 -23.79 30.35 -5.61
N THR A 135 -24.20 31.62 -5.51
CA THR A 135 -24.51 32.27 -4.23
C THR A 135 -25.79 31.75 -3.57
N THR A 136 -26.58 30.95 -4.30
CA THR A 136 -27.78 30.27 -3.78
C THR A 136 -27.49 28.88 -3.19
N VAL A 137 -26.24 28.38 -3.29
CA VAL A 137 -25.87 27.01 -2.91
C VAL A 137 -25.21 26.98 -1.54
N ASP A 138 -25.97 26.73 -0.48
CA ASP A 138 -25.43 26.71 0.89
C ASP A 138 -24.57 25.48 1.18
N VAL A 139 -24.90 24.34 0.56
CA VAL A 139 -24.12 23.10 0.70
C VAL A 139 -23.85 22.49 -0.67
N PHE A 140 -22.58 22.38 -1.02
CA PHE A 140 -22.14 21.67 -2.22
C PHE A 140 -21.68 20.25 -1.85
N VAL A 141 -22.42 19.25 -2.32
CA VAL A 141 -22.08 17.83 -2.15
C VAL A 141 -21.37 17.32 -3.39
N SER A 142 -20.14 16.84 -3.21
CA SER A 142 -19.31 16.26 -4.27
C SER A 142 -19.00 14.78 -4.02
N GLY A 143 -18.71 14.07 -5.10
CA GLY A 143 -18.23 12.69 -5.09
C GLY A 143 -16.90 12.57 -5.85
N HIS A 144 -16.76 11.50 -6.64
CA HIS A 144 -15.67 11.24 -7.60
C HIS A 144 -14.29 10.90 -7.02
N THR A 145 -13.80 11.61 -6.02
CA THR A 145 -12.44 11.39 -5.47
C THR A 145 -12.37 10.16 -4.56
N HIS A 146 -13.53 9.71 -4.07
CA HIS A 146 -13.69 8.71 -3.02
C HIS A 146 -13.01 9.09 -1.69
N LEU A 147 -12.55 10.33 -1.52
CA LEU A 147 -11.86 10.81 -0.33
C LEU A 147 -12.80 11.74 0.45
N PRO A 148 -13.31 11.32 1.62
CA PRO A 148 -14.27 12.10 2.38
C PRO A 148 -13.62 13.37 2.94
N SER A 149 -14.30 14.50 2.81
CA SER A 149 -13.81 15.79 3.31
C SER A 149 -14.97 16.73 3.57
N LEU A 150 -14.86 17.58 4.59
CA LEU A 150 -15.83 18.64 4.86
C LEU A 150 -15.06 19.92 5.17
N SER A 151 -15.43 21.01 4.50
CA SER A 151 -14.85 22.33 4.72
C SER A 151 -15.95 23.39 4.68
N GLY A 152 -16.04 24.21 5.74
CA GLY A 152 -16.77 25.47 5.70
C GLY A 152 -15.94 26.52 4.98
N LEU A 153 -16.59 27.38 4.20
CA LEU A 153 -15.97 28.50 3.50
C LEU A 153 -16.86 29.74 3.58
N TYR A 154 -16.22 30.90 3.53
CA TYR A 154 -16.90 32.18 3.41
C TYR A 154 -16.95 32.59 1.94
N ARG A 155 -18.12 33.01 1.49
CA ARG A 155 -18.31 33.62 0.18
C ARG A 155 -17.83 35.09 0.21
N PRO A 156 -17.63 35.71 -0.96
CA PRO A 156 -17.29 37.13 -1.06
C PRO A 156 -18.31 38.07 -0.38
N ASP A 157 -19.57 37.66 -0.28
CA ASP A 157 -20.65 38.39 0.38
C ASP A 157 -20.71 38.17 1.91
N GLY A 158 -19.74 37.45 2.48
CA GLY A 158 -19.67 37.15 3.91
C GLY A 158 -20.56 35.99 4.38
N ARG A 159 -21.44 35.45 3.53
CA ARG A 159 -22.25 34.27 3.88
C ARG A 159 -21.40 33.01 3.93
N ARG A 160 -21.72 32.12 4.88
CA ARG A 160 -21.08 30.82 4.96
C ARG A 160 -21.71 29.84 3.98
N CYS A 161 -20.89 28.94 3.46
CA CYS A 161 -21.35 27.75 2.78
C CYS A 161 -20.43 26.56 3.10
N ALA A 162 -20.93 25.36 2.86
CA ALA A 162 -20.21 24.12 3.11
C ALA A 162 -19.89 23.42 1.80
N LEU A 163 -18.66 22.94 1.69
CA LEU A 163 -18.27 21.95 0.71
C LEU A 163 -18.06 20.63 1.41
N VAL A 164 -18.75 19.60 0.95
CA VAL A 164 -18.62 18.25 1.49
C VAL A 164 -18.40 17.23 0.37
N ASN A 165 -17.39 16.39 0.53
CA ASN A 165 -17.20 15.18 -0.25
C ASN A 165 -17.66 14.01 0.60
N SER A 166 -18.67 13.28 0.14
CA SER A 166 -19.22 12.14 0.89
C SER A 166 -18.28 10.94 0.90
N GLY A 167 -17.20 10.96 0.12
CA GLY A 167 -16.23 9.88 0.00
C GLY A 167 -16.82 8.72 -0.80
N CYS A 168 -16.80 7.53 -0.21
CA CYS A 168 -17.45 6.37 -0.82
C CYS A 168 -18.03 5.45 0.26
N TYR A 169 -18.78 4.45 -0.19
CA TYR A 169 -19.28 3.37 0.66
C TYR A 169 -18.70 2.02 0.21
N LEU A 170 -17.39 1.99 -0.07
CA LEU A 170 -16.71 0.86 -0.71
C LEU A 170 -15.35 0.57 -0.08
N ARG A 171 -14.81 -0.59 -0.41
CA ARG A 171 -13.44 -0.99 -0.08
C ARG A 171 -12.46 -0.24 -0.99
N GLN A 172 -11.51 0.46 -0.39
CA GLN A 172 -10.41 1.13 -1.08
C GLN A 172 -9.08 0.41 -0.87
N LEU A 173 -8.13 0.70 -1.76
CA LEU A 173 -6.74 0.26 -1.68
C LEU A 173 -5.87 1.42 -1.20
N GLN A 174 -5.30 1.26 0.00
CA GLN A 174 -4.39 2.22 0.58
C GLN A 174 -2.94 1.80 0.32
N PRO A 175 -2.11 2.66 -0.30
CA PRO A 175 -0.69 2.37 -0.49
C PRO A 175 0.07 2.42 0.85
N VAL A 176 0.96 1.46 1.06
CA VAL A 176 1.87 1.35 2.20
C VAL A 176 3.29 1.18 1.68
N THR A 177 4.20 2.01 2.18
CA THR A 177 5.62 1.94 1.80
C THR A 177 6.32 0.76 2.49
N PRO A 178 6.81 -0.25 1.75
CA PRO A 178 7.54 -1.38 2.34
C PRO A 178 8.86 -0.95 2.99
N HIS A 179 9.38 -1.78 3.91
CA HIS A 179 10.68 -1.56 4.57
C HIS A 179 11.84 -1.58 3.58
N LEU A 180 11.85 -2.56 2.69
CA LEU A 180 12.78 -2.60 1.55
C LEU A 180 12.25 -1.70 0.44
N LYS A 181 13.13 -1.14 -0.39
CA LYS A 181 12.77 -0.24 -1.49
C LYS A 181 11.96 -0.94 -2.63
N GLY A 182 10.89 -1.68 -2.37
CA GLY A 182 10.04 -2.35 -3.38
C GLY A 182 8.95 -1.43 -3.98
N PRO A 183 8.05 -1.97 -4.82
CA PRO A 183 6.76 -1.36 -5.15
C PRO A 183 5.87 -1.19 -3.90
N LEU A 184 4.93 -0.24 -3.92
CA LEU A 184 4.02 0.01 -2.79
C LEU A 184 3.17 -1.23 -2.48
N VAL A 185 3.01 -1.58 -1.21
CA VAL A 185 2.07 -2.64 -0.80
C VAL A 185 0.69 -2.01 -0.65
N PHE A 186 -0.31 -2.53 -1.35
CA PHE A 186 -1.66 -1.99 -1.25
C PHE A 186 -2.49 -2.82 -0.28
N VAL A 187 -2.96 -2.19 0.79
CA VAL A 187 -3.81 -2.81 1.79
C VAL A 187 -5.25 -2.37 1.62
N SER A 188 -6.20 -3.27 1.85
CA SER A 188 -7.61 -2.90 1.83
C SER A 188 -8.00 -2.12 3.09
N ARG A 189 -8.82 -1.07 2.90
CA ARG A 189 -9.50 -0.32 3.96
C ARG A 189 -10.92 -0.01 3.52
N PHE A 190 -11.88 -0.12 4.41
CA PHE A 190 -13.21 0.40 4.14
C PHE A 190 -13.25 1.90 4.43
N VAL A 191 -13.81 2.66 3.49
CA VAL A 191 -14.24 4.03 3.69
C VAL A 191 -15.75 3.94 3.58
N LEU A 192 -16.44 3.97 4.72
CA LEU A 192 -17.90 3.93 4.81
C LEU A 192 -18.33 5.26 5.40
N THR A 193 -18.42 6.26 4.54
CA THR A 193 -18.75 7.62 4.94
C THR A 193 -20.09 8.04 4.39
N HIS A 194 -20.81 8.85 5.16
CA HIS A 194 -22.05 9.48 4.72
C HIS A 194 -22.13 10.90 5.26
N VAL A 195 -22.93 11.72 4.59
CA VAL A 195 -23.16 13.11 4.97
C VAL A 195 -24.58 13.25 5.45
N ARG A 196 -24.78 14.02 6.52
CA ARG A 196 -26.10 14.46 6.97
C ARG A 196 -26.18 15.97 6.83
N VAL A 197 -27.24 16.45 6.18
CA VAL A 197 -27.56 17.87 6.06
C VAL A 197 -28.95 18.05 6.64
N PHE A 198 -29.08 18.88 7.67
CA PHE A 198 -30.35 19.09 8.36
C PHE A 198 -30.37 20.45 9.06
N VAL A 199 -31.56 20.99 9.28
CA VAL A 199 -31.76 22.22 10.05
C VAL A 199 -31.89 21.88 11.52
N ARG A 200 -31.23 22.65 12.38
CA ARG A 200 -31.34 22.55 13.84
C ARG A 200 -31.24 23.93 14.45
N ASP A 201 -32.21 24.29 15.29
CA ASP A 201 -32.25 25.57 15.99
C ASP A 201 -32.21 26.79 15.05
N GLY A 202 -32.73 26.65 13.84
CA GLY A 202 -32.72 27.69 12.80
C GLY A 202 -31.49 27.68 11.88
N ASP A 203 -30.42 26.96 12.26
CA ASP A 203 -29.18 26.91 11.50
C ASP A 203 -29.10 25.65 10.63
N LEU A 204 -28.41 25.76 9.49
CA LEU A 204 -28.16 24.62 8.61
C LEU A 204 -26.89 23.89 9.06
N ARG A 205 -27.06 22.64 9.54
CA ARG A 205 -25.95 21.77 9.95
C ARG A 205 -25.56 20.80 8.86
N VAL A 206 -24.26 20.65 8.67
CA VAL A 206 -23.65 19.66 7.79
C VAL A 206 -22.69 18.81 8.60
N GLU A 207 -22.88 17.50 8.58
CA GLU A 207 -22.10 16.54 9.33
C GLU A 207 -21.56 15.43 8.43
N LEU A 208 -20.26 15.18 8.50
CA LEU A 208 -19.59 14.06 7.85
C LEU A 208 -19.37 12.95 8.88
N TRP A 209 -19.92 11.78 8.60
CA TRP A 209 -19.85 10.61 9.47
C TRP A 209 -19.03 9.50 8.81
N GLU A 210 -18.31 8.72 9.61
CA GLU A 210 -17.60 7.50 9.21
C GLU A 210 -18.09 6.34 10.07
N GLN A 211 -18.31 5.19 9.44
CA GLN A 211 -18.50 3.92 10.13
C GLN A 211 -17.26 3.04 9.90
N PRO A 212 -16.30 3.01 10.84
CA PRO A 212 -15.11 2.18 10.69
C PRO A 212 -15.51 0.71 10.60
N LYS A 213 -14.98 -0.02 9.61
CA LYS A 213 -15.12 -1.49 9.54
C LYS A 213 -13.79 -2.13 9.18
N PRO A 214 -13.45 -3.28 9.79
CA PRO A 214 -12.25 -4.01 9.42
C PRO A 214 -12.38 -4.51 7.98
N ALA A 215 -11.33 -4.31 7.20
CA ALA A 215 -11.23 -4.84 5.85
C ALA A 215 -10.32 -6.07 5.85
N ARG A 216 -10.80 -7.17 5.25
CA ARG A 216 -9.96 -8.37 5.05
C ARG A 216 -8.80 -8.02 4.11
N GLN A 217 -7.57 -8.12 4.63
CA GLN A 217 -6.35 -7.85 3.87
C GLN A 217 -5.83 -9.13 3.20
N SER A 218 -5.98 -9.25 1.88
CA SER A 218 -5.51 -10.41 1.10
C SER A 218 -4.03 -10.28 0.69
N LEU A 219 -3.12 -10.18 1.66
CA LEU A 219 -1.69 -9.99 1.41
C LEU A 219 -0.93 -11.32 1.31
N THR A 220 0.05 -11.39 0.40
CA THR A 220 1.04 -12.48 0.32
C THR A 220 1.95 -12.48 1.55
N ARG A 221 2.68 -13.59 1.78
CA ARG A 221 3.62 -13.68 2.91
C ARG A 221 4.71 -12.61 2.82
N ILE A 222 5.22 -12.33 1.63
CA ILE A 222 6.24 -11.31 1.39
C ILE A 222 5.67 -9.92 1.62
N GLU A 223 4.48 -9.62 1.11
CA GLU A 223 3.81 -8.33 1.36
C GLU A 223 3.60 -8.08 2.86
N ARG A 224 3.17 -9.11 3.61
CA ARG A 224 3.00 -9.00 5.08
C ARG A 224 4.32 -8.71 5.80
N LEU A 225 5.39 -9.41 5.43
CA LEU A 225 6.71 -9.22 6.02
C LEU A 225 7.21 -7.80 5.75
N LEU A 226 7.15 -7.36 4.49
CA LEU A 226 7.68 -6.07 4.06
C LEU A 226 6.87 -4.86 4.53
N SER A 227 5.59 -5.05 4.86
CA SER A 227 4.71 -4.01 5.40
C SER A 227 4.49 -4.11 6.91
N SER A 228 5.17 -5.04 7.59
CA SER A 228 5.00 -5.25 9.03
C SER A 228 5.26 -3.94 9.82
N GLY A 229 4.39 -3.63 10.78
CA GLY A 229 4.45 -2.39 11.58
C GLY A 229 4.14 -1.08 10.84
N ARG A 230 4.00 -1.09 9.50
CA ARG A 230 3.66 0.11 8.69
C ARG A 230 2.23 0.12 8.16
N ARG A 231 1.50 -0.98 8.37
CA ARG A 231 0.11 -1.09 7.94
C ARG A 231 -0.79 -0.24 8.86
N PRO A 232 -1.80 0.44 8.31
CA PRO A 232 -2.85 1.08 9.10
C PRO A 232 -3.51 0.05 10.03
N SER A 233 -3.77 0.47 11.27
CA SER A 233 -4.57 -0.31 12.20
C SER A 233 -5.96 -0.59 11.61
N GLN A 234 -6.46 -1.79 11.85
CA GLN A 234 -7.83 -2.14 11.48
C GLN A 234 -8.74 -1.80 12.66
N PRO A 235 -9.89 -1.15 12.42
CA PRO A 235 -10.84 -0.88 13.49
C PRO A 235 -11.48 -2.20 13.97
N PRO A 236 -11.92 -2.26 15.24
CA PRO A 236 -12.72 -3.37 15.77
C PRO A 236 -13.99 -3.61 14.93
N SER A 237 -14.49 -4.85 14.89
CA SER A 237 -15.68 -5.23 14.12
C SER A 237 -16.97 -4.56 14.59
N ASP A 238 -17.04 -4.19 15.86
CA ASP A 238 -18.17 -3.57 16.55
C ASP A 238 -18.08 -2.03 16.58
N SER A 239 -17.17 -1.44 15.79
CA SER A 239 -17.00 0.01 15.71
C SER A 239 -18.30 0.72 15.32
N LYS A 240 -18.73 1.65 16.17
CA LYS A 240 -19.93 2.46 15.94
C LYS A 240 -19.65 3.60 14.95
N PRO A 241 -20.68 4.10 14.24
CA PRO A 241 -20.57 5.33 13.46
C PRO A 241 -20.09 6.48 14.33
N ARG A 242 -19.18 7.29 13.80
CA ARG A 242 -18.62 8.47 14.48
C ARG A 242 -18.68 9.69 13.59
N LEU A 243 -18.88 10.85 14.20
CA LEU A 243 -18.76 12.14 13.54
C LEU A 243 -17.28 12.43 13.26
N VAL A 244 -16.95 12.73 12.01
CA VAL A 244 -15.59 13.06 11.56
C VAL A 244 -15.39 14.57 11.51
N ALA A 245 -16.37 15.29 10.98
CA ALA A 245 -16.33 16.73 10.85
C ALA A 245 -17.77 17.28 10.81
N SER A 246 -17.95 18.52 11.24
CA SER A 246 -19.22 19.22 11.16
C SER A 246 -19.00 20.71 10.90
N THR A 247 -19.95 21.34 10.23
CA THR A 247 -20.03 22.80 10.11
C THR A 247 -21.47 23.25 10.24
N THR A 248 -21.64 24.48 10.73
CA THR A 248 -22.92 25.18 10.80
C THR A 248 -22.81 26.43 9.93
N LEU A 249 -23.87 26.70 9.18
CA LEU A 249 -24.00 27.82 8.25
C LEU A 249 -24.99 28.85 8.78
#